data_AF-A0A5K7TQR9-F1
#
_entry.id   AF-A0A5K7TQR9-F1
#
_cell.length_a   1.000
_cell.length_b   1.000
_cell.length_c   1.000
_cell.angle_alpha   90.00
_cell.angle_beta   90.00
_cell.angle_gamma   90.00
#
_symmetry.space_group_name_H-M   'P 1'
#
loop_
_entity.id
_entity.type
_entity.pdbx_description
1 polymer ?
#
loop_
_entity_poly.entity_id
_entity_poly.type
_entity_poly.pdbx_seq_one_letter_code
_entity_poly.pdbx_strand_id
1 'polypeptide(L)'
;MPERRKGAIDDAQPVQPTRHSEKGKEPSKGKPGSMPLHTVPCFKADKLPTFKHAEFERQLKGQQDGLNRLTIKEFLENIDSPVKRNPAIARRERKRFQMKLQKRLQKELMGNMGPEEAKRLSAEQAKETMASLAALHNPDLIAGGRDAISDFGDRQVNSTIGPQWKAKIQGLKRAAQRASQPGDTSALLNVRLHKC
;
A
#
# COMPACT_ATOMS: atom_id res chain seq x y z
N MET A 1 -36.07 62.17 2.93
CA MET A 1 -35.30 63.38 2.60
C MET A 1 -34.15 63.49 3.59
N PRO A 2 -32.94 63.84 3.17
CA PRO A 2 -32.15 63.42 2.00
C PRO A 2 -30.85 62.69 2.50
N GLU A 3 -29.98 62.06 1.72
CA GLU A 3 -29.31 62.61 0.54
C GLU A 3 -28.72 61.52 -0.37
N ARG A 4 -28.85 61.80 -1.67
CA ARG A 4 -28.34 61.08 -2.85
C ARG A 4 -26.96 61.62 -3.21
N ARG A 5 -26.07 60.76 -3.73
CA ARG A 5 -25.29 60.98 -4.99
C ARG A 5 -25.06 59.59 -5.60
N LYS A 6 -25.83 59.12 -6.60
CA LYS A 6 -25.79 59.39 -8.06
C LYS A 6 -24.39 59.35 -8.66
N GLY A 7 -24.12 58.26 -9.37
CA GLY A 7 -23.17 58.13 -10.46
C GLY A 7 -23.58 56.91 -11.29
N ALA A 8 -24.17 57.14 -12.46
CA ALA A 8 -24.57 56.13 -13.43
C ALA A 8 -23.93 56.50 -14.77
N ILE A 9 -23.41 55.52 -15.49
CA ILE A 9 -23.46 55.45 -16.95
C ILE A 9 -23.31 53.98 -17.38
N ASP A 10 -24.32 53.54 -18.12
CA ASP A 10 -24.46 52.31 -18.90
C ASP A 10 -23.39 52.17 -20.00
N ASP A 11 -23.07 50.95 -20.44
CA ASP A 11 -23.63 50.42 -21.70
C ASP A 11 -23.25 48.96 -22.05
N ALA A 12 -24.27 48.24 -22.51
CA ALA A 12 -24.38 47.12 -23.46
C ALA A 12 -23.54 45.81 -23.37
N GLN A 13 -24.27 44.69 -23.27
CA GLN A 13 -23.88 43.30 -23.57
C GLN A 13 -23.76 43.03 -25.10
N PRO A 14 -23.26 41.87 -25.57
CA PRO A 14 -24.16 40.72 -25.83
C PRO A 14 -23.58 39.28 -25.67
N VAL A 15 -24.43 38.39 -25.15
CA VAL A 15 -24.80 37.01 -25.58
C VAL A 15 -23.74 35.87 -25.74
N GLN A 16 -24.14 34.69 -25.20
CA GLN A 16 -23.60 33.31 -25.14
C GLN A 16 -23.26 32.65 -26.52
N PRO A 17 -23.02 31.32 -26.74
CA PRO A 17 -22.88 30.13 -25.86
C PRO A 17 -21.78 29.08 -26.28
N THR A 18 -21.35 28.16 -25.42
CA THR A 18 -20.72 26.89 -25.86
C THR A 18 -20.98 25.75 -24.86
N ARG A 19 -21.85 24.78 -25.19
CA ARG A 19 -21.60 23.50 -25.89
C ARG A 19 -20.77 22.49 -25.09
N HIS A 20 -21.46 21.41 -24.71
CA HIS A 20 -20.91 20.12 -24.29
C HIS A 20 -19.79 19.64 -25.22
N SER A 21 -18.71 19.11 -24.65
CA SER A 21 -17.96 18.02 -25.25
C SER A 21 -17.18 17.28 -24.18
N GLU A 22 -17.64 16.06 -23.91
CA GLU A 22 -16.84 14.98 -23.33
C GLU A 22 -15.51 14.91 -24.08
N LYS A 23 -14.38 15.04 -23.37
CA LYS A 23 -13.06 14.72 -23.93
C LYS A 23 -12.40 13.66 -23.08
N GLY A 24 -11.98 12.62 -23.79
CA GLY A 24 -11.54 11.34 -23.28
C GLY A 24 -10.47 11.44 -22.20
N LYS A 25 -10.55 10.49 -21.26
CA LYS A 25 -9.46 10.14 -20.36
C LYS A 25 -8.23 9.78 -21.21
N GLU A 26 -7.27 10.69 -21.27
CA GLU A 26 -5.92 10.36 -21.71
C GLU A 26 -5.40 9.16 -20.88
N PRO A 27 -4.64 8.23 -21.49
CA PRO A 27 -3.93 7.22 -20.73
C PRO A 27 -2.97 7.96 -19.79
N SER A 28 -2.97 7.60 -18.50
CA SER A 28 -2.05 8.19 -17.54
C SER A 28 -0.62 8.05 -18.07
N LYS A 29 -0.02 9.17 -18.49
CA LYS A 29 1.39 9.23 -18.88
C LYS A 29 2.19 8.63 -17.72
N GLY A 30 2.88 7.52 -17.98
CA GLY A 30 3.66 6.80 -16.97
C GLY A 30 4.64 7.73 -16.28
N LYS A 31 5.02 7.42 -15.04
CA LYS A 31 6.11 8.16 -14.39
C LYS A 31 7.36 8.05 -15.28
N PRO A 32 8.14 9.12 -15.47
CA PRO A 32 9.39 9.04 -16.22
C PRO A 32 10.26 7.90 -15.64
N GLY A 33 10.76 7.01 -16.50
CA GLY A 33 11.55 5.86 -16.08
C GLY A 33 10.76 4.68 -15.51
N SER A 34 9.46 4.53 -15.82
CA SER A 34 8.69 3.33 -15.46
C SER A 34 7.91 2.73 -16.64
N MET A 35 7.57 1.44 -16.53
CA MET A 35 6.72 0.78 -17.53
C MET A 35 5.33 1.42 -17.66
N PRO A 36 4.60 1.18 -18.77
CA PRO A 36 3.18 1.53 -18.85
C PRO A 36 2.40 0.98 -17.65
N LEU A 37 1.45 1.77 -17.14
CA LEU A 37 0.65 1.40 -15.97
C LEU A 37 -0.04 0.04 -16.20
N HIS A 38 0.26 -0.93 -15.34
CA HIS A 38 -0.41 -2.21 -15.30
C HIS A 38 -1.35 -2.29 -14.11
N THR A 39 -2.66 -2.37 -14.38
CA THR A 39 -3.65 -2.60 -13.32
C THR A 39 -3.86 -4.10 -13.14
N VAL A 40 -3.47 -4.62 -11.97
CA VAL A 40 -3.64 -6.03 -11.62
C VAL A 40 -5.12 -6.29 -11.32
N PRO A 41 -5.68 -7.47 -11.67
CA PRO A 41 -7.06 -7.81 -11.30
C PRO A 41 -7.33 -7.60 -9.81
N CYS A 42 -8.50 -7.07 -9.46
CA CYS A 42 -8.85 -6.66 -8.09
C CYS A 42 -8.67 -7.78 -7.04
N PHE A 43 -8.37 -7.39 -5.79
CA PHE A 43 -8.22 -8.31 -4.67
C PHE A 43 -9.50 -8.36 -3.84
N LYS A 44 -10.02 -9.57 -3.61
CA LYS A 44 -11.26 -9.78 -2.88
C LYS A 44 -11.04 -9.67 -1.37
N ALA A 45 -11.90 -8.89 -0.71
CA ALA A 45 -11.98 -8.79 0.74
C ALA A 45 -13.28 -9.41 1.30
N ASP A 46 -14.02 -10.14 0.48
CA ASP A 46 -15.31 -10.77 0.77
C ASP A 46 -15.31 -11.68 2.01
N LYS A 47 -14.17 -12.30 2.33
CA LYS A 47 -13.99 -13.15 3.52
C LYS A 47 -13.63 -12.37 4.80
N LEU A 48 -13.59 -11.04 4.75
CA LEU A 48 -13.25 -10.19 5.88
C LEU A 48 -14.49 -9.42 6.34
N PRO A 49 -14.64 -9.17 7.66
CA PRO A 49 -15.64 -8.23 8.13
C PRO A 49 -15.30 -6.82 7.67
N THR A 50 -16.33 -5.99 7.44
CA THR A 50 -16.19 -4.65 6.85
C THR A 50 -15.20 -3.75 7.59
N PHE A 51 -15.13 -3.85 8.93
CA PHE A 51 -14.18 -3.06 9.73
C PHE A 51 -12.70 -3.35 9.43
N LYS A 52 -12.39 -4.47 8.77
CA LYS A 52 -11.03 -4.82 8.32
C LYS A 52 -10.73 -4.36 6.89
N HIS A 53 -11.67 -3.74 6.17
CA HIS A 53 -11.43 -3.31 4.79
C HIS A 53 -10.37 -2.20 4.70
N ALA A 54 -10.34 -1.25 5.65
CA ALA A 54 -9.30 -0.23 5.68
C ALA A 54 -7.89 -0.83 5.90
N GLU A 55 -7.79 -1.84 6.76
CA GLU A 55 -6.57 -2.62 6.99
C GLU A 55 -6.14 -3.39 5.72
N PHE A 56 -7.12 -3.98 5.02
CA PHE A 56 -6.90 -4.65 3.74
C PHE A 56 -6.34 -3.72 2.69
N GLU A 57 -6.92 -2.53 2.53
CA GLU A 57 -6.44 -1.52 1.60
C GLU A 57 -5.06 -0.99 1.99
N ARG A 58 -4.78 -0.81 3.30
CA ARG A 58 -3.43 -0.43 3.76
C ARG A 58 -2.38 -1.47 3.40
N GLN A 59 -2.63 -2.75 3.68
CA GLN A 59 -1.69 -3.82 3.34
C GLN A 59 -1.54 -3.96 1.82
N LEU A 60 -2.62 -3.86 1.06
CA LEU A 60 -2.58 -3.90 -0.40
C LEU A 60 -1.80 -2.72 -0.99
N LYS A 61 -1.90 -1.53 -0.39
CA LYS A 61 -1.07 -0.39 -0.75
C LYS A 61 0.42 -0.64 -0.45
N GLY A 62 0.74 -1.26 0.69
CA GLY A 62 2.11 -1.69 1.00
C GLY A 62 2.70 -2.61 -0.07
N GLN A 63 1.90 -3.57 -0.56
CA GLN A 63 2.25 -4.45 -1.68
C GLN A 63 2.51 -3.66 -2.96
N GLN A 64 1.62 -2.75 -3.32
CA GLN A 64 1.73 -1.91 -4.52
C GLN A 64 2.99 -1.04 -4.47
N ASP A 65 3.22 -0.36 -3.35
CA ASP A 65 4.37 0.52 -3.16
C ASP A 65 5.67 -0.29 -3.18
N GLY A 66 5.65 -1.52 -2.65
CA GLY A 66 6.73 -2.49 -2.74
C GLY A 66 7.08 -2.86 -4.17
N LEU A 67 6.08 -3.26 -4.97
CA LEU A 67 6.27 -3.56 -6.40
C LEU A 67 6.83 -2.35 -7.14
N ASN A 68 6.29 -1.16 -6.92
CA ASN A 68 6.70 0.06 -7.63
C ASN A 68 8.08 0.59 -7.22
N ARG A 69 8.75 -0.04 -6.25
CA ARG A 69 10.17 0.20 -5.93
C ARG A 69 11.12 -0.75 -6.66
N LEU A 70 10.61 -1.80 -7.29
CA LEU A 70 11.41 -2.73 -8.08
C LEU A 70 11.56 -2.24 -9.51
N THR A 71 12.76 -2.42 -10.06
CA THR A 71 12.95 -2.40 -11.51
C THR A 71 12.24 -3.60 -12.16
N ILE A 72 11.93 -3.48 -13.46
CA ILE A 72 11.43 -4.60 -14.27
C ILE A 72 12.36 -5.80 -14.14
N LYS A 73 13.68 -5.56 -14.23
CA LYS A 73 14.70 -6.60 -14.13
C LYS A 73 14.65 -7.31 -12.78
N GLU A 74 14.73 -6.57 -11.66
CA GLU A 74 14.67 -7.16 -10.32
C GLU A 74 13.39 -7.96 -10.10
N PHE A 75 12.25 -7.45 -10.58
CA PHE A 75 10.99 -8.17 -10.45
C PHE A 75 11.01 -9.50 -11.22
N LEU A 76 11.46 -9.50 -12.49
CA LEU A 76 11.53 -10.72 -13.29
C LEU A 76 12.50 -11.73 -12.66
N GLU A 77 13.68 -11.29 -12.22
CA GLU A 77 14.66 -12.12 -11.52
C GLU A 77 14.08 -12.72 -10.23
N ASN A 78 13.39 -11.92 -9.41
CA ASN A 78 12.79 -12.42 -8.16
C ASN A 78 11.65 -13.42 -8.40
N ILE A 79 10.94 -13.32 -9.53
CA ILE A 79 9.89 -14.27 -9.90
C ILE A 79 10.47 -15.56 -10.49
N ASP A 80 11.55 -15.46 -11.27
CA ASP A 80 12.23 -16.62 -11.86
C ASP A 80 13.10 -17.38 -10.86
N SER A 81 13.66 -16.67 -9.88
CA SER A 81 14.48 -17.22 -8.80
C SER A 81 14.00 -16.73 -7.42
N PRO A 82 12.85 -17.24 -6.93
CA PRO A 82 12.29 -16.80 -5.66
C PRO A 82 13.21 -17.08 -4.47
N VAL A 83 13.41 -16.08 -3.62
CA VAL A 83 14.17 -16.24 -2.38
C VAL A 83 13.45 -17.20 -1.44
N LYS A 84 14.18 -18.14 -0.85
CA LYS A 84 13.66 -19.02 0.18
C LYS A 84 13.44 -18.24 1.47
N ARG A 85 12.21 -18.32 2.00
CA ARG A 85 11.86 -17.74 3.30
C ARG A 85 12.72 -18.33 4.42
N ASN A 86 13.33 -17.46 5.21
CA ASN A 86 14.01 -17.77 6.46
C ASN A 86 13.13 -17.35 7.65
N PRO A 87 12.52 -18.31 8.37
CA PRO A 87 11.68 -18.01 9.52
C PRO A 87 12.39 -17.22 10.63
N ALA A 88 13.73 -17.28 10.72
CA ALA A 88 14.48 -16.54 11.73
C ALA A 88 14.40 -15.01 11.53
N ILE A 89 14.25 -14.52 10.30
CA ILE A 89 14.11 -13.08 10.01
C ILE A 89 12.79 -12.57 10.62
N ALA A 90 11.68 -13.22 10.30
CA ALA A 90 10.38 -12.88 10.87
C ALA A 90 10.36 -13.00 12.41
N ARG A 91 10.95 -14.06 12.98
CA ARG A 91 11.04 -14.23 14.45
C ARG A 91 11.81 -13.08 15.11
N ARG A 92 12.94 -12.67 14.54
CA ARG A 92 13.78 -11.58 15.05
C ARG A 92 13.03 -10.26 15.03
N GLU A 93 12.43 -9.91 13.89
CA GLU A 93 11.72 -8.64 13.75
C GLU A 93 10.44 -8.60 14.60
N ARG A 94 9.72 -9.73 14.74
CA ARG A 94 8.61 -9.83 15.70
C ARG A 94 9.05 -9.58 17.13
N LYS A 95 10.15 -10.19 17.58
CA LYS A 95 10.70 -9.96 18.93
C LYS A 95 11.08 -8.49 19.11
N ARG A 96 11.75 -7.89 18.12
CA ARG A 96 12.12 -6.47 18.14
C ARG A 96 10.90 -5.56 18.25
N PHE A 97 9.86 -5.81 17.46
CA PHE A 97 8.65 -5.01 17.48
C PHE A 97 7.87 -5.19 18.79
N GLN A 98 7.77 -6.42 19.31
CA GLN A 98 7.15 -6.68 20.62
C GLN A 98 7.84 -5.91 21.75
N MET A 99 9.18 -5.92 21.80
CA MET A 99 9.92 -5.17 22.83
C MET A 99 9.68 -3.65 22.73
N LYS A 100 9.63 -3.11 21.51
CA LYS A 100 9.31 -1.69 21.29
C LYS A 100 7.88 -1.36 21.74
N LEU A 101 6.91 -2.22 21.39
CA LEU A 101 5.51 -2.06 21.78
C LEU A 101 5.35 -2.11 23.30
N GLN A 102 5.94 -3.12 23.96
CA GLN A 102 5.93 -3.24 25.41
C GLN A 102 6.53 -2.00 26.08
N LYS A 103 7.69 -1.51 25.63
CA LYS A 103 8.32 -0.31 26.19
C LYS A 103 7.42 0.92 26.08
N ARG A 104 6.72 1.09 24.95
CA ARG A 104 5.78 2.18 24.74
C ARG A 104 4.58 2.07 25.70
N LEU A 105 3.94 0.90 25.74
CA LEU A 105 2.79 0.64 26.62
C LEU A 105 3.17 0.82 28.10
N GLN A 106 4.36 0.35 28.50
CA GLN A 106 4.83 0.52 29.88
C GLN A 106 4.95 2.00 30.25
N LYS A 107 5.51 2.83 29.35
CA LYS A 107 5.64 4.28 29.56
C LYS A 107 4.27 4.95 29.71
N GLU A 108 3.29 4.54 28.92
CA GLU A 108 1.91 5.05 28.98
C GLU A 108 1.24 4.64 30.30
N LEU A 109 1.38 3.38 30.71
CA LEU A 109 0.77 2.85 31.94
C LEU A 109 1.38 3.43 33.22
N MET A 110 2.68 3.71 33.24
CA MET A 110 3.37 4.32 34.40
C MET A 110 2.80 5.68 34.82
N GLY A 111 1.98 6.34 33.99
CA GLY A 111 1.26 7.54 34.40
C GLY A 111 0.14 7.29 35.42
N ASN A 112 -0.34 6.04 35.53
CA ASN A 112 -1.55 5.69 36.28
C ASN A 112 -1.35 4.54 37.29
N MET A 113 -0.20 3.85 37.28
CA MET A 113 0.06 2.68 38.14
C MET A 113 1.54 2.50 38.47
N GLY A 114 1.82 1.60 39.42
CA GLY A 114 3.19 1.31 39.87
C GLY A 114 4.08 0.68 38.79
N PRO A 115 5.42 0.83 38.85
CA PRO A 115 6.33 0.34 37.81
C PRO A 115 6.23 -1.16 37.50
N GLU A 116 6.11 -2.00 38.53
CA GLU A 116 6.00 -3.46 38.36
C GLU A 116 4.66 -3.87 37.72
N GLU A 117 3.57 -3.21 38.11
CA GLU A 117 2.26 -3.45 37.52
C GLU A 117 2.23 -3.02 36.04
N ALA A 118 2.76 -1.83 35.73
CA ALA A 118 2.89 -1.33 34.37
C ALA A 118 3.73 -2.26 33.49
N LYS A 119 4.81 -2.81 34.04
CA LYS A 119 5.68 -3.78 33.33
C LYS A 119 4.94 -5.08 33.02
N ARG A 120 4.16 -5.60 33.97
CA ARG A 120 3.37 -6.83 33.79
C ARG A 120 2.29 -6.62 32.72
N LEU A 121 1.45 -5.59 32.87
CA LEU A 121 0.34 -5.32 31.97
C LEU A 121 0.80 -4.96 30.55
N SER A 122 1.87 -4.16 30.41
CA SER A 122 2.43 -3.85 29.09
C SER A 122 2.99 -5.08 28.36
N ALA A 123 3.57 -6.04 29.09
CA ALA A 123 4.06 -7.29 28.51
C ALA A 123 2.91 -8.16 27.98
N GLU A 124 1.82 -8.25 28.75
CA GLU A 124 0.59 -8.96 28.39
C GLU A 124 -0.08 -8.33 27.16
N GLN A 125 -0.36 -7.03 27.21
CA GLN A 125 -0.96 -6.29 26.10
C GLN A 125 -0.11 -6.34 24.82
N ALA A 126 1.22 -6.25 24.95
CA ALA A 126 2.12 -6.39 23.80
C ALA A 126 2.03 -7.80 23.21
N LYS A 127 1.99 -8.85 24.04
CA LYS A 127 1.85 -10.25 23.59
C LYS A 127 0.52 -10.48 22.87
N GLU A 128 -0.58 -9.97 23.43
CA GLU A 128 -1.91 -10.07 22.83
C GLU A 128 -1.98 -9.34 21.48
N THR A 129 -1.45 -8.11 21.43
CA THR A 129 -1.36 -7.35 20.18
C THR A 129 -0.53 -8.11 19.14
N MET A 130 0.60 -8.69 19.54
CA MET A 130 1.43 -9.48 18.62
C MET A 130 0.72 -10.72 18.09
N ALA A 131 -0.24 -11.30 18.81
CA ALA A 131 -0.97 -12.47 18.38
C ALA A 131 -1.89 -12.19 17.17
N SER A 132 -2.37 -10.94 17.03
CA SER A 132 -3.20 -10.53 15.89
C SER A 132 -2.39 -10.10 14.66
N LEU A 133 -1.10 -9.78 14.83
CA LEU A 133 -0.24 -9.25 13.77
C LEU A 133 0.57 -10.33 13.04
N ALA A 134 0.78 -10.14 11.75
CA ALA A 134 1.76 -10.81 10.91
C ALA A 134 2.92 -9.87 10.58
N ALA A 135 4.12 -10.44 10.40
CA ALA A 135 5.23 -9.72 9.78
C ALA A 135 5.01 -9.73 8.26
N LEU A 136 5.08 -8.57 7.63
CA LEU A 136 4.70 -8.38 6.23
C LEU A 136 5.93 -8.21 5.32
N HIS A 137 5.89 -8.90 4.19
CA HIS A 137 6.78 -8.65 3.04
C HIS A 137 6.05 -7.72 2.06
N ASN A 138 6.69 -6.61 1.67
CA ASN A 138 6.15 -5.62 0.74
C ASN A 138 7.14 -5.35 -0.42
N PRO A 139 7.01 -6.05 -1.57
CA PRO A 139 5.93 -6.97 -1.90
C PRO A 139 6.08 -8.36 -1.26
N ASP A 140 5.01 -9.15 -1.32
CA ASP A 140 4.96 -10.56 -0.92
C ASP A 140 6.03 -11.34 -1.67
N LEU A 141 6.63 -12.37 -1.04
CA LEU A 141 7.62 -13.22 -1.69
C LEU A 141 7.08 -13.85 -2.98
N ILE A 142 5.79 -14.24 -3.01
CA ILE A 142 5.13 -14.77 -4.22
C ILE A 142 5.05 -13.71 -5.33
N ALA A 143 5.01 -12.43 -4.95
CA ALA A 143 4.94 -11.28 -5.85
C ALA A 143 6.32 -10.67 -6.16
N GLY A 144 7.41 -11.42 -5.95
CA GLY A 144 8.77 -10.95 -6.25
C GLY A 144 9.40 -10.13 -5.14
N GLY A 145 8.92 -10.27 -3.90
CA GLY A 145 9.51 -9.68 -2.71
C GLY A 145 10.84 -10.31 -2.31
N ARG A 146 11.63 -9.55 -1.55
CA ARG A 146 12.82 -10.06 -0.84
C ARG A 146 12.41 -10.56 0.53
N ASP A 147 13.19 -11.47 1.13
CA ASP A 147 12.94 -11.96 2.49
C ASP A 147 13.37 -10.95 3.57
N ALA A 148 12.68 -9.81 3.58
CA ALA A 148 12.85 -8.72 4.52
C ALA A 148 11.48 -8.24 5.03
N ILE A 149 11.36 -8.05 6.34
CA ILE A 149 10.12 -7.53 6.94
C ILE A 149 10.06 -6.03 6.74
N SER A 150 8.99 -5.57 6.11
CA SER A 150 8.77 -4.15 5.81
C SER A 150 7.81 -3.48 6.80
N ASP A 151 6.88 -4.25 7.36
CA ASP A 151 5.82 -3.74 8.25
C ASP A 151 5.19 -4.87 9.08
N PHE A 152 4.26 -4.53 9.97
CA PHE A 152 3.37 -5.44 10.67
C PHE A 152 1.90 -5.06 10.40
N GLY A 153 1.03 -6.05 10.22
CA GLY A 153 -0.40 -5.81 10.02
C GLY A 153 -1.25 -7.00 10.42
N ASP A 154 -2.57 -6.86 10.38
CA ASP A 154 -3.51 -7.91 10.75
C ASP A 154 -3.23 -9.20 9.97
N ARG A 155 -3.06 -10.30 10.72
CA ARG A 155 -2.68 -11.60 10.17
C ARG A 155 -3.78 -12.21 9.31
N GLN A 156 -5.05 -11.99 9.64
CA GLN A 156 -6.18 -12.50 8.87
C GLN A 156 -6.21 -11.80 7.51
N VAL A 157 -6.08 -10.47 7.50
CA VAL A 157 -5.99 -9.67 6.27
C VAL A 157 -4.83 -10.14 5.40
N ASN A 158 -3.64 -10.31 5.98
CA ASN A 158 -2.48 -10.81 5.24
C ASN A 158 -2.75 -12.19 4.62
N SER A 159 -3.41 -13.08 5.36
CA SER A 159 -3.80 -14.41 4.87
C SER A 159 -4.86 -14.39 3.76
N THR A 160 -5.63 -13.30 3.64
CA THR A 160 -6.58 -13.08 2.55
C THR A 160 -5.89 -12.56 1.29
N ILE A 161 -4.84 -11.73 1.41
CA ILE A 161 -4.13 -11.15 0.25
C ILE A 161 -3.20 -12.17 -0.41
N GLY A 162 -2.33 -12.83 0.37
CA GLY A 162 -1.24 -13.67 -0.14
C GLY A 162 -1.65 -14.72 -1.19
N PRO A 163 -2.66 -15.57 -0.91
CA PRO A 163 -3.10 -16.61 -1.85
C PRO A 163 -3.59 -16.08 -3.20
N GLN A 164 -4.10 -14.84 -3.24
CA GLN A 164 -4.64 -14.25 -4.47
C GLN A 164 -3.55 -13.93 -5.50
N TRP A 165 -2.29 -13.81 -5.09
CA TRP A 165 -1.16 -13.59 -5.99
C TRP A 165 -0.99 -14.71 -7.02
N LYS A 166 -1.28 -15.97 -6.65
CA LYS A 166 -1.10 -17.13 -7.54
C LYS A 166 -1.83 -16.97 -8.88
N ALA A 167 -3.04 -16.41 -8.85
CA ALA A 167 -3.85 -16.18 -10.05
C ALA A 167 -3.49 -14.90 -10.82
N LYS A 168 -2.73 -13.98 -10.19
CA LYS A 168 -2.49 -12.62 -10.70
C LYS A 168 -1.06 -12.42 -11.21
N ILE A 169 -0.10 -13.13 -10.63
CA ILE A 169 1.32 -12.88 -10.84
C ILE A 169 1.77 -13.10 -12.29
N GLN A 170 1.20 -14.10 -12.97
CA GLN A 170 1.52 -14.38 -14.37
C GLN A 170 1.10 -13.25 -15.32
N GLY A 171 0.00 -12.54 -15.00
CA GLY A 171 -0.43 -11.37 -15.76
C GLY A 171 0.57 -10.22 -15.64
N LEU A 172 1.01 -9.94 -14.41
CA LEU A 172 2.03 -8.92 -14.14
C LEU A 172 3.38 -9.28 -14.74
N LYS A 173 3.83 -10.54 -14.63
CA LYS A 173 5.06 -11.04 -15.26
C LYS A 173 5.08 -10.79 -16.76
N ARG A 174 4.00 -11.15 -17.48
CA ARG A 174 3.89 -10.89 -18.92
C ARG A 174 3.90 -9.40 -19.26
N ALA A 175 3.30 -8.56 -18.42
CA ALA A 175 3.33 -7.11 -18.64
C ALA A 175 4.76 -6.55 -18.48
N ALA A 176 5.48 -6.99 -17.45
CA ALA A 176 6.89 -6.63 -17.23
C ALA A 176 7.79 -7.11 -18.39
N GLN A 177 7.62 -8.36 -18.85
CA GLN A 177 8.38 -8.90 -19.99
C GLN A 177 8.17 -8.09 -21.28
N ARG A 178 6.93 -7.67 -21.59
CA ARG A 178 6.66 -6.83 -22.76
C ARG A 178 7.25 -5.43 -22.66
N ALA A 179 7.39 -4.90 -21.45
CA ALA A 179 7.97 -3.59 -21.19
C ALA A 179 9.51 -3.64 -21.09
N SER A 180 10.10 -4.83 -20.95
CA SER A 180 11.54 -5.03 -20.87
C SER A 180 12.17 -4.80 -22.25
N GLN A 181 12.84 -3.66 -22.45
CA GLN A 181 13.62 -3.38 -23.65
C GLN A 181 15.08 -3.83 -23.47
N PRO A 182 15.75 -4.35 -24.51
CA PRO A 182 17.18 -4.64 -24.44
C PRO A 182 17.98 -3.39 -24.05
N GLY A 183 18.73 -3.47 -22.95
CA GLY A 183 19.59 -2.37 -22.47
C GLY A 183 18.95 -1.43 -21.43
N ASP A 184 17.62 -1.39 -21.29
CA ASP A 184 16.96 -0.61 -20.23
C ASP A 184 16.65 -1.47 -19.00
N THR A 185 17.64 -1.60 -18.14
CA THR A 185 17.53 -2.33 -16.87
C THR A 185 17.02 -1.46 -15.72
N SER A 186 16.83 -0.16 -15.97
CA SER A 186 16.54 0.85 -14.95
C SER A 186 15.05 1.15 -14.78
N ALA A 187 14.24 0.80 -15.79
CA ALA A 187 12.81 1.05 -15.77
C ALA A 187 12.13 0.39 -14.55
N LEU A 188 11.40 1.20 -13.78
CA LEU A 188 10.63 0.76 -12.62
C LEU A 188 9.32 0.09 -13.04
N LEU A 189 8.81 -0.78 -12.17
CA LEU A 189 7.43 -1.22 -12.24
C LEU A 189 6.46 -0.03 -12.03
N ASN A 190 5.31 -0.12 -12.70
CA ASN A 190 4.21 0.83 -12.56
C ASN A 190 2.91 0.05 -12.44
N VAL A 191 2.59 -0.35 -11.22
CA VAL A 191 1.52 -1.27 -10.89
C VAL A 191 0.46 -0.56 -10.06
N ARG A 192 -0.80 -0.86 -10.38
CA ARG A 192 -1.96 -0.52 -9.55
C ARG A 192 -2.61 -1.78 -9.00
N LEU A 193 -2.70 -1.84 -7.68
CA LEU A 193 -3.48 -2.83 -6.94
C LEU A 193 -4.73 -2.15 -6.37
N HIS A 194 -5.85 -2.88 -6.31
CA HIS A 194 -7.09 -2.35 -5.78
C HIS A 194 -7.97 -3.47 -5.23
N LYS A 195 -8.81 -3.13 -4.27
CA LYS A 195 -9.84 -4.00 -3.73
C LYS A 195 -10.96 -4.21 -4.78
N CYS A 196 -11.58 -5.38 -4.79
CA CYS A 196 -12.94 -5.52 -5.32
C CYS A 196 -13.87 -4.88 -4.25
#